data_AF-A0A8H4JDN6-F1
#
_entry.id   AF-A0A8H4JDN6-F1
#
_cell.length_a   1.000
_cell.length_b   1.000
_cell.length_c   1.000
_cell.angle_alpha   90.00
_cell.angle_beta   90.00
_cell.angle_gamma   90.00
#
_symmetry.space_group_name_H-M   'P 1'
#
loop_
_entity.id
_entity.type
_entity.pdbx_description
1 polymer ?
#
loop_
_entity_poly.entity_id
_entity_poly.type
_entity_poly.pdbx_seq_one_letter_code
_entity_poly.pdbx_strand_id
1 'polypeptide(L)'
;MKFTTESNVPVSMNYFPSRKCNYSCSFCFHTDTSSYVLPIDEAKRGLRLLKEAGMRKLNIASGEPFLYPRLLTELLQYGKEELALESISIIGRGDDGGNVIRLFRIANWCKEYGIKFKLNTVVNVHNWDEDMAADIESYLLLDEYMCFLDKVKGMITKSESILKVGVQKAMNQVVWDKASFVDRGDVYDWGRSDMLKDSSCTGGNDKSLQW
;
A
#
# COMPACT_ATOMS: atom_id res chain seq x y z
N MET A 1 16.85 15.92 10.00
CA MET A 1 17.56 14.90 10.79
C MET A 1 18.47 14.13 9.83
N LYS A 2 19.79 14.12 10.06
CA LYS A 2 20.79 13.56 9.13
C LYS A 2 20.84 12.03 9.28
N PHE A 3 20.86 11.30 8.17
CA PHE A 3 21.21 9.88 8.17
C PHE A 3 22.64 9.74 8.71
N THR A 4 22.84 9.04 9.82
CA THR A 4 24.18 8.70 10.28
C THR A 4 24.68 7.55 9.43
N THR A 5 25.79 7.78 8.74
CA THR A 5 26.50 6.81 7.88
C THR A 5 27.11 5.64 8.65
N GLU A 6 26.84 5.51 9.95
CA GLU A 6 27.48 4.54 10.86
C GLU A 6 26.60 3.34 11.20
N SER A 7 25.29 3.35 10.92
CA SER A 7 24.45 2.17 11.12
C SER A 7 24.27 1.42 9.80
N ASN A 8 24.84 0.22 9.71
CA ASN A 8 24.62 -0.71 8.61
C ASN A 8 23.20 -1.34 8.63
N VAL A 9 22.32 -0.89 9.52
CA VAL A 9 20.98 -1.47 9.65
C VAL A 9 19.99 -0.74 8.73
N PRO A 10 19.27 -1.46 7.86
CA PRO A 10 18.29 -0.87 6.98
C PRO A 10 17.17 -0.18 7.75
N VAL A 11 16.80 1.03 7.31
CA VAL A 11 15.68 1.80 7.86
C VAL A 11 14.34 1.06 7.74
N SER A 12 14.21 0.20 6.72
CA SER A 12 13.00 -0.54 6.40
C SER A 12 13.31 -2.02 6.24
N MET A 13 12.59 -2.88 6.98
CA MET A 13 12.76 -4.33 6.91
C MET A 13 11.52 -5.01 6.34
N ASN A 14 11.71 -6.05 5.54
CA ASN A 14 10.65 -6.96 5.11
C ASN A 14 10.71 -8.22 5.98
N TYR A 15 9.64 -8.49 6.72
CA TYR A 15 9.51 -9.68 7.55
C TYR A 15 8.51 -10.66 6.93
N PHE A 16 8.90 -11.93 6.86
CA PHE A 16 8.15 -13.01 6.25
C PHE A 16 7.83 -14.08 7.32
N PRO A 17 6.71 -13.96 8.09
CA PRO A 17 6.49 -14.79 9.28
C PRO A 17 6.17 -16.26 8.98
N SER A 18 5.67 -16.56 7.78
CA SER A 18 5.25 -17.90 7.36
C SER A 18 5.38 -18.06 5.86
N ARG A 19 5.77 -19.24 5.37
CA ARG A 19 5.78 -19.56 3.93
C ARG A 19 4.44 -20.06 3.41
N LYS A 20 3.49 -20.38 4.30
CA LYS A 20 2.19 -20.95 3.92
C LYS A 20 1.38 -19.97 3.08
N CYS A 21 0.91 -20.42 1.92
CA CYS A 21 0.12 -19.61 0.99
C CYS A 21 -1.14 -20.36 0.54
N ASN A 22 -2.21 -19.61 0.29
CA ASN A 22 -3.45 -20.10 -0.32
C ASN A 22 -3.42 -20.04 -1.88
N TYR A 23 -2.28 -19.62 -2.47
CA TYR A 23 -2.06 -19.53 -3.90
C TYR A 23 -0.79 -20.29 -4.33
N SER A 24 -0.75 -20.69 -5.60
CA SER A 24 0.36 -21.42 -6.23
C SER A 24 0.92 -20.70 -7.46
N CYS A 25 1.25 -19.42 -7.31
CA CYS A 25 1.78 -18.60 -8.42
C CYS A 25 3.10 -19.17 -8.96
N SER A 26 3.21 -19.36 -10.27
CA SER A 26 4.42 -19.87 -10.94
C SER A 26 5.64 -18.96 -10.78
N PHE A 27 5.41 -17.66 -10.57
CA PHE A 27 6.43 -16.62 -10.37
C PHE A 27 6.70 -16.29 -8.89
N CYS A 28 6.19 -17.10 -7.95
CA CYS A 28 6.40 -16.84 -6.52
C CYS A 28 7.88 -17.03 -6.12
N PHE A 29 8.52 -16.00 -5.57
CA PHE A 29 9.91 -16.07 -5.08
C PHE A 29 10.01 -16.51 -3.61
N HIS A 30 8.88 -16.63 -2.89
CA HIS A 30 8.82 -17.04 -1.49
C HIS A 30 7.82 -18.19 -1.32
N THR A 31 8.19 -19.35 -1.85
CA THR A 31 7.34 -20.54 -1.98
C THR A 31 7.09 -21.24 -0.64
N ASP A 32 5.97 -21.99 -0.58
CA ASP A 32 5.52 -22.79 0.56
C ASP A 32 6.36 -24.06 0.73
N THR A 33 7.59 -23.88 1.22
CA THR A 33 8.56 -24.97 1.45
C THR A 33 8.65 -25.37 2.92
N SER A 34 7.93 -24.70 3.82
CA SER A 34 7.99 -24.94 5.26
C SER A 34 6.74 -24.41 5.95
N SER A 35 6.21 -25.18 6.90
CA SER A 35 5.12 -24.77 7.78
C SER A 35 5.59 -24.09 9.06
N TYR A 36 6.90 -23.93 9.25
CA TYR A 36 7.47 -23.33 10.45
C TYR A 36 7.10 -21.84 10.55
N VAL A 37 6.68 -21.45 11.76
CA VAL A 37 6.42 -20.07 12.16
C VAL A 37 7.15 -19.83 13.46
N LEU A 38 7.93 -18.75 13.54
CA LEU A 38 8.66 -18.38 14.74
C LEU A 38 7.66 -18.06 15.87
N PRO A 39 7.84 -18.59 17.10
CA PRO A 39 6.99 -18.24 18.22
C PRO A 39 6.95 -16.72 18.44
N ILE A 40 5.77 -16.20 18.82
CA ILE A 40 5.53 -14.77 18.85
C ILE A 40 6.51 -14.01 19.75
N ASP A 41 6.88 -14.55 20.90
CA ASP A 41 7.81 -13.90 21.82
C ASP A 41 9.21 -13.74 21.21
N GLU A 42 9.70 -14.75 20.48
CA GLU A 42 10.97 -14.67 19.76
C GLU A 42 10.87 -13.73 18.54
N ALA A 43 9.72 -13.68 17.86
CA ALA A 43 9.48 -12.71 16.80
C ALA A 43 9.51 -11.26 17.33
N LYS A 44 8.82 -10.99 18.45
CA LYS A 44 8.84 -9.69 19.14
C LYS A 44 10.26 -9.32 19.58
N ARG A 45 11.01 -10.28 20.13
CA ARG A 45 12.43 -10.10 20.48
C ARG A 45 13.28 -9.71 19.26
N GLY A 46 13.12 -10.41 18.13
CA GLY A 46 13.82 -10.08 16.89
C GLY A 46 13.50 -8.67 16.36
N LEU A 47 12.22 -8.28 16.39
CA LEU A 47 11.79 -6.95 15.98
C LEU A 47 12.35 -5.84 16.88
N ARG A 48 12.48 -6.11 18.18
CA ARG A 48 13.11 -5.18 19.14
C ARG A 48 14.57 -4.94 18.82
N LEU A 49 15.34 -6.01 18.56
CA LEU A 49 16.74 -5.90 18.15
C LEU A 49 16.90 -5.05 16.87
N LEU A 50 16.01 -5.24 15.89
CA LEU A 50 16.01 -4.43 14.66
C LEU A 50 15.70 -2.96 14.96
N LYS A 51 14.72 -2.67 15.83
CA LYS A 51 14.37 -1.31 16.26
C LYS A 51 15.55 -0.62 16.95
N GLU A 52 16.17 -1.28 17.92
CA GLU A 52 17.34 -0.79 18.66
C GLU A 52 18.51 -0.48 17.71
N ALA A 53 18.69 -1.29 16.67
CA ALA A 53 19.73 -1.09 15.68
C ALA A 53 19.42 0.02 14.65
N GLY A 54 18.19 0.55 14.63
CA GLY A 54 17.81 1.73 13.82
C GLY A 54 16.67 1.51 12.83
N MET A 55 16.02 0.35 12.82
CA MET A 55 14.83 0.12 11.99
C MET A 55 13.71 1.10 12.37
N ARG A 56 13.08 1.71 11.37
CA ARG A 56 11.95 2.63 11.56
C ARG A 56 10.68 2.19 10.85
N LYS A 57 10.80 1.31 9.84
CA LYS A 57 9.69 0.81 9.04
C LYS A 57 9.71 -0.71 8.96
N LEU A 58 8.53 -1.32 9.03
CA LEU A 58 8.35 -2.76 8.89
C LEU A 58 7.35 -3.04 7.77
N ASN A 59 7.69 -3.98 6.89
CA ASN A 59 6.76 -4.54 5.92
C ASN A 59 6.55 -6.01 6.24
N ILE A 60 5.32 -6.38 6.57
CA ILE A 60 4.94 -7.77 6.80
C ILE A 60 4.39 -8.32 5.49
N ALA A 61 5.11 -9.25 4.91
CA ALA A 61 4.72 -9.96 3.70
C ALA A 61 4.78 -11.47 3.97
N SER A 62 4.76 -12.27 2.91
CA SER A 62 4.97 -13.72 2.87
C SER A 62 3.73 -14.57 2.73
N GLY A 63 3.89 -15.73 2.07
CA GLY A 63 2.88 -16.75 1.97
C GLY A 63 1.53 -16.13 1.63
N GLU A 64 0.62 -16.15 2.61
CA GLU A 64 -0.41 -15.13 2.78
C GLU A 64 -0.54 -14.71 4.28
N PRO A 65 -0.22 -13.45 4.68
CA PRO A 65 -0.22 -13.04 6.10
C PRO A 65 -1.59 -13.13 6.77
N PHE A 66 -2.67 -12.94 5.99
CA PHE A 66 -4.05 -13.01 6.49
C PHE A 66 -4.50 -14.44 6.84
N LEU A 67 -3.72 -15.48 6.54
CA LEU A 67 -3.97 -16.84 7.05
C LEU A 67 -3.69 -16.99 8.55
N TYR A 68 -2.97 -16.05 9.15
CA TYR A 68 -2.62 -16.04 10.58
C TYR A 68 -3.04 -14.72 11.24
N PRO A 69 -4.36 -14.41 11.32
CA PRO A 69 -4.83 -13.10 11.75
C PRO A 69 -4.40 -12.74 13.18
N ARG A 70 -4.36 -13.71 14.10
CA ARG A 70 -3.90 -13.48 15.49
C ARG A 70 -2.43 -13.06 15.53
N LEU A 71 -1.57 -13.80 14.83
CA LEU A 71 -0.14 -13.49 14.72
C LEU A 71 0.08 -12.11 14.08
N LEU A 72 -0.63 -11.83 12.99
CA LEU A 72 -0.56 -10.55 12.31
C LEU A 72 -0.95 -9.40 13.24
N THR A 73 -2.11 -9.48 13.91
CA THR A 73 -2.58 -8.47 14.85
C THR A 73 -1.57 -8.23 15.98
N GLU A 74 -1.02 -9.28 16.56
CA GLU A 74 -0.01 -9.14 17.62
C GLU A 74 1.26 -8.43 17.14
N LEU A 75 1.74 -8.72 15.93
CA LEU A 75 2.90 -8.06 15.34
C LEU A 75 2.62 -6.58 15.02
N LEU A 76 1.42 -6.26 14.55
CA LEU A 76 1.00 -4.89 14.25
C LEU A 76 0.90 -4.04 15.53
N GLN A 77 0.22 -4.57 16.56
CA GLN A 77 0.10 -3.93 17.87
C GLN A 77 1.48 -3.71 18.48
N TYR A 78 2.31 -4.76 18.55
CA TYR A 78 3.67 -4.65 19.07
C TYR A 78 4.50 -3.59 18.33
N GLY A 79 4.45 -3.60 16.99
CA GLY A 79 5.20 -2.65 16.18
C GLY A 79 4.76 -1.19 16.34
N LYS A 80 3.46 -0.93 16.54
CA LYS A 80 2.93 0.43 16.69
C LYS A 80 2.96 0.94 18.12
N GLU A 81 2.50 0.13 19.08
CA GLU A 81 2.30 0.55 20.47
C GLU A 81 3.60 0.45 21.27
N GLU A 82 4.35 -0.64 21.13
CA GLU A 82 5.56 -0.86 21.93
C GLU A 82 6.83 -0.35 21.24
N LEU A 83 7.01 -0.63 19.94
CA LEU A 83 8.21 -0.21 19.20
C LEU A 83 8.11 1.21 18.60
N ALA A 84 6.91 1.81 18.60
CA ALA A 84 6.64 3.10 17.97
C ALA A 84 7.27 3.22 16.57
N LEU A 85 7.02 2.22 15.70
CA LEU A 85 7.50 2.24 14.32
C LEU A 85 6.77 3.31 13.52
N GLU A 86 7.54 4.09 12.75
CA GLU A 86 7.04 5.20 11.95
C GLU A 86 6.00 4.71 10.93
N SER A 87 6.22 3.52 10.38
CA SER A 87 5.36 2.92 9.37
C SER A 87 5.37 1.41 9.50
N ILE A 88 4.18 0.81 9.39
CA ILE A 88 4.01 -0.61 9.18
C ILE A 88 3.15 -0.78 7.94
N SER A 89 3.54 -1.70 7.07
CA SER A 89 2.81 -2.07 5.86
C SER A 89 2.58 -3.58 5.83
N ILE A 90 1.48 -4.00 5.21
CA ILE A 90 1.12 -5.40 5.04
C ILE A 90 0.97 -5.63 3.54
N ILE A 91 1.55 -6.72 3.04
CA ILE A 91 1.35 -7.17 1.67
C ILE A 91 0.66 -8.52 1.72
N GLY A 92 -0.59 -8.56 1.27
CA GLY A 92 -1.40 -9.77 1.19
C GLY A 92 -2.33 -9.75 -0.02
N ARG A 93 -3.08 -10.84 -0.19
CA ARG A 93 -4.02 -11.09 -1.29
C ARG A 93 -5.33 -11.67 -0.76
N GLY A 94 -6.35 -11.66 -1.61
CA GLY A 94 -7.58 -12.37 -1.37
C GLY A 94 -7.41 -13.89 -1.45
N ASP A 95 -8.41 -14.61 -0.94
CA ASP A 95 -8.49 -16.07 -0.84
C ASP A 95 -9.61 -16.73 -1.66
N ASP A 96 -10.46 -15.96 -2.34
CA ASP A 96 -11.73 -16.42 -2.92
C ASP A 96 -11.84 -16.24 -4.44
N GLY A 97 -10.76 -15.83 -5.12
CA GLY A 97 -10.78 -15.53 -6.55
C GLY A 97 -11.50 -14.23 -6.93
N GLY A 98 -12.13 -13.52 -5.98
CA GLY A 98 -12.85 -12.26 -6.18
C GLY A 98 -11.97 -11.01 -6.02
N ASN A 99 -10.75 -11.05 -6.55
CA ASN A 99 -9.71 -10.06 -6.23
C ASN A 99 -10.09 -8.61 -6.62
N VAL A 100 -10.82 -8.40 -7.73
CA VAL A 100 -11.23 -7.06 -8.18
C VAL A 100 -12.29 -6.45 -7.23
N ILE A 101 -13.35 -7.20 -6.91
CA ILE A 101 -14.40 -6.73 -5.99
C ILE A 101 -13.79 -6.46 -4.59
N ARG A 102 -12.91 -7.34 -4.14
CA ARG A 102 -12.22 -7.20 -2.86
C ARG A 102 -11.28 -5.99 -2.85
N LEU A 103 -10.60 -5.70 -3.95
CA LEU A 103 -9.75 -4.51 -4.09
C LEU A 103 -10.52 -3.23 -3.76
N PHE A 104 -11.71 -3.05 -4.35
CA PHE A 104 -12.53 -1.87 -4.08
C PHE A 104 -13.04 -1.83 -2.63
N ARG A 105 -13.41 -2.99 -2.07
CA ARG A 105 -13.82 -3.09 -0.66
C ARG A 105 -12.68 -2.71 0.30
N ILE A 106 -11.47 -3.24 0.07
CA ILE A 106 -10.30 -2.93 0.87
C ILE A 106 -9.91 -1.45 0.71
N ALA A 107 -9.93 -0.92 -0.52
CA ALA A 107 -9.66 0.49 -0.76
C ALA A 107 -10.64 1.40 0.01
N ASN A 108 -11.93 1.06 0.03
CA ASN A 108 -12.94 1.79 0.80
C ASN A 108 -12.68 1.71 2.31
N TRP A 109 -12.40 0.52 2.86
CA TRP A 109 -12.04 0.40 4.27
C TRP A 109 -10.76 1.17 4.61
N CYS A 110 -9.76 1.12 3.74
CA CYS A 110 -8.55 1.91 3.91
C CYS A 110 -8.85 3.40 3.98
N LYS A 111 -9.73 3.92 3.12
CA LYS A 111 -10.19 5.32 3.17
C LYS A 111 -10.94 5.62 4.48
N GLU A 112 -11.87 4.76 4.88
CA GLU A 112 -12.68 4.93 6.11
C GLU A 112 -11.83 4.97 7.38
N TYR A 113 -10.82 4.10 7.47
CA TYR A 113 -9.96 3.98 8.65
C TYR A 113 -8.65 4.80 8.55
N GLY A 114 -8.49 5.65 7.53
CA GLY A 114 -7.29 6.48 7.36
C GLY A 114 -6.00 5.68 7.07
N ILE A 115 -6.12 4.49 6.49
CA ILE A 115 -5.00 3.62 6.12
C ILE A 115 -4.63 3.90 4.66
N LYS A 116 -3.34 4.13 4.38
CA LYS A 116 -2.87 4.30 3.00
C LYS A 116 -2.98 2.99 2.22
N PHE A 117 -3.63 3.02 1.07
CA PHE A 117 -3.82 1.87 0.19
C PHE A 117 -2.75 1.85 -0.92
N LYS A 118 -2.20 0.66 -1.22
CA LYS A 118 -1.23 0.46 -2.31
C LYS A 118 -1.55 -0.82 -3.07
N LEU A 119 -1.67 -0.71 -4.39
CA LEU A 119 -1.75 -1.85 -5.31
C LEU A 119 -0.35 -2.18 -5.86
N ASN A 120 0.02 -3.47 -5.89
CA ASN A 120 1.25 -3.94 -6.55
C ASN A 120 0.86 -4.93 -7.65
N THR A 121 1.32 -4.69 -8.87
CA THR A 121 1.09 -5.57 -10.03
C THR A 121 2.42 -6.18 -10.48
N VAL A 122 2.46 -7.49 -10.68
CA VAL A 122 3.58 -8.17 -11.36
C VAL A 122 3.22 -8.31 -12.83
N VAL A 123 3.86 -7.52 -13.68
CA VAL A 123 3.71 -7.61 -15.14
C VAL A 123 4.52 -8.81 -15.63
N ASN A 124 3.89 -9.67 -16.42
CA ASN A 124 4.46 -10.88 -16.98
C ASN A 124 3.86 -11.18 -18.37
N VAL A 125 4.29 -12.29 -18.99
CA VAL A 125 3.89 -12.67 -20.36
C VAL A 125 2.38 -12.85 -20.56
N HIS A 126 1.61 -12.99 -19.49
CA HIS A 126 0.16 -13.22 -19.55
C HIS A 126 -0.67 -11.94 -19.40
N ASN A 127 -0.11 -10.82 -18.91
CA ASN A 127 -0.87 -9.60 -18.62
C ASN A 127 -0.21 -8.31 -19.14
N TRP A 128 0.81 -8.43 -19.99
CA TRP A 128 1.55 -7.27 -20.51
C TRP A 128 0.70 -6.39 -21.45
N ASP A 129 -0.33 -6.97 -22.07
CA ASP A 129 -1.26 -6.33 -22.99
C ASP A 129 -2.64 -6.05 -22.37
N GLU A 130 -2.81 -6.31 -21.05
CA GLU A 130 -4.03 -5.97 -20.33
C GLU A 130 -4.12 -4.45 -20.08
N ASP A 131 -5.28 -3.86 -20.38
CA ASP A 131 -5.59 -2.48 -20.00
C ASP A 131 -6.25 -2.45 -18.61
N MET A 132 -5.45 -2.12 -17.59
CA MET A 132 -5.92 -1.90 -16.21
C MET A 132 -6.24 -0.42 -15.93
N ALA A 133 -6.12 0.46 -16.92
CA ALA A 133 -6.30 1.90 -16.74
C ALA A 133 -7.78 2.33 -16.83
N ALA A 134 -8.67 1.45 -17.30
CA ALA A 134 -10.11 1.67 -17.30
C ALA A 134 -10.67 1.81 -15.86
N ASP A 135 -10.00 1.26 -14.85
CA ASP A 135 -10.39 1.43 -13.44
C ASP A 135 -9.70 2.62 -12.75
N ILE A 136 -8.85 3.35 -13.50
CA ILE A 136 -7.95 4.42 -13.04
C ILE A 136 -8.32 5.75 -13.76
N GLU A 137 -9.61 5.96 -14.09
CA GLU A 137 -10.09 6.97 -15.06
C GLU A 137 -9.78 8.45 -14.74
N SER A 138 -9.30 8.78 -13.54
CA SER A 138 -9.06 10.17 -13.14
C SER A 138 -7.61 10.63 -13.14
N TYR A 139 -6.69 9.72 -13.45
CA TYR A 139 -5.28 10.07 -13.47
C TYR A 139 -5.02 10.94 -14.70
N LEU A 140 -4.33 12.05 -14.47
CA LEU A 140 -3.84 12.88 -15.55
C LEU A 140 -2.64 12.16 -16.18
N LEU A 141 -2.80 11.69 -17.41
CA LEU A 141 -1.77 10.95 -18.12
C LEU A 141 -1.01 11.89 -19.07
N LEU A 142 0.29 11.65 -19.20
CA LEU A 142 1.14 12.28 -20.21
C LEU A 142 1.66 11.21 -21.16
N ASP A 143 1.59 11.46 -22.47
CA ASP A 143 2.20 10.60 -23.49
C ASP A 143 3.70 10.89 -23.67
N GLU A 144 4.35 10.14 -24.56
CA GLU A 144 5.77 10.27 -24.88
C GLU A 144 6.16 11.62 -25.50
N TYR A 145 5.18 12.39 -25.99
CA TYR A 145 5.37 13.74 -26.54
C TYR A 145 5.02 14.83 -25.51
N MET A 146 4.80 14.45 -24.25
CA MET A 146 4.39 15.34 -23.16
C MET A 146 3.06 16.05 -23.45
N CYS A 147 2.12 15.35 -24.08
CA CYS A 147 0.73 15.79 -24.26
C CYS A 147 -0.14 15.16 -23.18
N PHE A 148 -1.02 15.95 -22.54
CA PHE A 148 -2.04 15.38 -21.67
C PHE A 148 -3.03 14.53 -22.47
N LEU A 149 -3.35 13.35 -21.95
CA LEU A 149 -4.37 12.45 -22.50
C LEU A 149 -5.67 12.58 -21.70
N ASP A 150 -6.79 12.64 -22.41
CA ASP A 150 -8.14 12.72 -21.88
C ASP A 150 -8.94 11.50 -22.37
N LYS A 151 -9.52 10.76 -21.42
CA LYS A 151 -10.26 9.52 -21.66
C LYS A 151 -11.75 9.79 -21.50
N VAL A 152 -12.37 10.47 -22.47
CA VAL A 152 -13.83 10.66 -22.47
C VAL A 152 -14.49 9.51 -23.23
N LYS A 153 -15.27 8.66 -22.53
CA LYS A 153 -16.16 7.64 -23.11
C LYS A 153 -15.50 6.75 -24.18
N GLY A 154 -14.29 6.26 -23.92
CA GLY A 154 -13.59 5.30 -24.79
C GLY A 154 -12.87 5.91 -26.01
N MET A 155 -12.88 7.24 -26.17
CA MET A 155 -12.00 7.93 -27.12
C MET A 155 -10.89 8.66 -26.36
N ILE A 156 -9.63 8.39 -26.72
CA ILE A 156 -8.48 9.12 -26.18
C ILE A 156 -8.29 10.37 -27.02
N THR A 157 -8.53 11.55 -26.43
CA THR A 157 -8.14 12.83 -27.01
C THR A 157 -6.83 13.31 -26.37
N LYS A 158 -6.06 14.12 -27.10
CA LYS A 158 -4.77 14.64 -26.63
C LYS A 158 -4.72 16.15 -26.74
N SER A 159 -4.11 16.78 -25.75
CA SER A 159 -3.72 18.19 -25.83
C SER A 159 -2.52 18.40 -26.77
N GLU A 160 -2.20 19.65 -27.06
CA GLU A 160 -0.88 20.04 -27.55
C GLU A 160 0.19 19.80 -26.47
N SER A 161 1.40 19.46 -26.90
CA SER A 161 2.53 19.22 -26.00
C SER A 161 2.77 20.40 -25.06
N ILE A 162 2.94 20.11 -23.76
CA ILE A 162 3.28 21.13 -22.75
C ILE A 162 4.58 21.86 -23.09
N LEU A 163 5.48 21.23 -23.85
CA LEU A 163 6.74 21.82 -24.29
C LEU A 163 6.52 22.95 -25.31
N LYS A 164 5.41 22.91 -26.06
CA LYS A 164 5.05 23.89 -27.08
C LYS A 164 4.18 25.01 -26.53
N VAL A 165 3.18 24.66 -25.72
CA VAL A 165 2.14 25.61 -25.30
C VAL A 165 2.13 25.94 -23.81
N GLY A 166 2.95 25.25 -23.01
CA GLY A 166 2.96 25.35 -21.55
C GLY A 166 1.82 24.55 -20.89
N VAL A 167 2.03 24.16 -19.63
CA VAL A 167 1.13 23.29 -18.86
C VAL A 167 -0.29 23.87 -18.78
N GLN A 168 -0.43 25.16 -18.45
CA GLN A 168 -1.74 25.77 -18.23
C GLN A 168 -2.61 25.74 -19.50
N LYS A 169 -2.01 26.03 -20.66
CA LYS A 169 -2.72 26.04 -21.95
C LYS A 169 -3.08 24.62 -22.40
N ALA A 170 -2.17 23.66 -22.21
CA ALA A 170 -2.44 22.25 -22.50
C ALA A 170 -3.54 21.67 -21.59
N MET A 171 -3.55 22.02 -20.30
CA MET A 171 -4.59 21.59 -19.35
C MET A 171 -5.99 22.09 -19.72
N ASN A 172 -6.11 23.28 -20.30
CA ASN A 172 -7.41 23.80 -20.75
C ASN A 172 -7.96 23.05 -21.98
N GLN A 173 -7.19 22.16 -22.59
CA GLN A 173 -7.60 21.37 -23.77
C GLN A 173 -8.11 19.97 -23.39
N VAL A 174 -8.08 19.59 -22.11
CA VAL A 174 -8.51 18.29 -21.60
C VAL A 174 -9.56 18.45 -20.50
N VAL A 175 -10.52 17.51 -20.44
CA VAL A 175 -11.54 17.45 -19.39
C VAL A 175 -10.97 16.69 -18.20
N TRP A 176 -10.17 17.36 -17.38
CA TRP A 176 -9.69 16.77 -16.14
C TRP A 176 -10.74 16.92 -15.02
N ASP A 177 -11.35 15.80 -14.63
CA ASP A 177 -12.25 15.76 -13.47
C ASP A 177 -11.46 15.82 -12.16
N LYS A 178 -11.08 17.06 -11.82
CA LYS A 178 -10.39 17.39 -10.57
C LYS A 178 -11.24 17.06 -9.34
N ALA A 179 -12.56 17.09 -9.44
CA ALA A 179 -13.44 16.81 -8.31
C ALA A 179 -13.37 15.33 -7.93
N SER A 180 -13.47 14.44 -8.92
CA SER A 180 -13.28 13.01 -8.70
C SER A 180 -11.85 12.67 -8.25
N PHE A 181 -10.83 13.40 -8.71
CA PHE A 181 -9.46 13.22 -8.23
C PHE A 181 -9.31 13.58 -6.73
N VAL A 182 -9.92 14.69 -6.29
CA VAL A 182 -9.87 15.13 -4.89
C VAL A 182 -10.73 14.25 -3.99
N ASP A 183 -11.94 13.86 -4.42
CA ASP A 183 -12.86 13.01 -3.64
C ASP A 183 -12.27 11.61 -3.38
N ARG A 184 -11.38 11.12 -4.26
CA ARG A 184 -10.64 9.87 -4.01
C ARG A 184 -9.55 9.98 -2.93
N GLY A 185 -9.21 11.18 -2.46
CA GLY A 185 -8.16 11.37 -1.46
C GLY A 185 -6.74 11.23 -2.00
N ASP A 186 -6.57 11.37 -3.32
CA ASP A 186 -5.26 11.25 -4.01
C ASP A 186 -4.34 12.47 -3.84
N VAL A 187 -4.77 13.47 -3.06
CA VAL A 187 -3.91 14.56 -2.59
C VAL A 187 -3.21 14.12 -1.31
N TYR A 188 -2.02 13.56 -1.45
CA TYR A 188 -1.19 13.15 -0.32
C TYR A 188 -0.29 14.31 0.14
N ASP A 189 -0.33 14.67 1.43
CA ASP A 189 0.83 15.34 2.04
C ASP A 189 1.95 14.28 2.19
N TRP A 190 3.03 14.48 1.44
CA TRP A 190 4.24 13.66 1.53
C TRP A 190 5.06 14.03 2.79
N GLY A 191 4.76 15.17 3.41
CA GLY A 191 5.27 15.61 4.71
C GLY A 191 4.56 14.93 5.87
N ARG A 192 5.30 14.66 6.96
CA ARG A 192 4.73 14.09 8.20
C ARG A 192 4.20 15.19 9.13
N SER A 193 3.30 16.03 8.63
CA SER A 193 2.78 17.17 9.40
C SER A 193 1.62 16.75 10.32
N ASP A 194 0.76 15.84 9.86
CA ASP A 194 -0.61 15.77 10.36
C ASP A 194 -0.89 14.69 11.42
N MET A 195 0.12 13.91 11.82
CA MET A 195 -0.06 12.82 12.80
C MET A 195 0.15 13.26 14.26
N LEU A 196 0.21 14.56 14.53
CA LEU A 196 0.44 15.13 15.88
C LEU A 196 -0.80 15.76 16.54
N LYS A 197 -2.00 15.61 15.97
CA LYS A 197 -3.24 16.09 16.62
C LYS A 197 -4.33 15.03 16.60
N ASP A 198 -4.33 14.20 17.64
CA ASP A 198 -5.48 14.01 18.55
C ASP A 198 -5.27 12.73 19.37
N SER A 199 -4.42 12.83 20.38
CA SER A 199 -4.38 11.90 21.50
C SER A 199 -5.45 12.31 22.51
N SER A 200 -6.63 11.68 22.44
CA SER A 200 -7.54 11.52 23.59
C SER A 200 -8.58 10.43 23.30
N CYS A 201 -8.19 9.16 23.44
CA CYS A 201 -9.15 8.05 23.49
C CYS A 201 -9.65 7.88 24.93
N THR A 202 -10.82 8.44 25.25
CA THR A 202 -11.60 8.04 26.42
C THR A 202 -12.28 6.70 26.14
N GLY A 203 -12.05 5.72 27.01
CA GLY A 203 -12.56 4.36 26.87
C GLY A 203 -14.09 4.28 26.84
N GLY A 204 -14.61 3.66 25.78
CA GLY A 204 -15.99 3.23 25.63
C GLY A 204 -16.02 1.75 25.28
N ASN A 205 -16.64 0.95 26.14
CA ASN A 205 -16.70 -0.50 26.07
C ASN A 205 -17.87 -0.90 25.17
N ASP A 206 -17.64 -1.11 23.87
CA ASP A 206 -18.66 -1.65 22.97
C ASP A 206 -18.38 -3.12 22.64
N LYS A 207 -19.25 -3.98 23.15
CA LYS A 207 -19.25 -5.43 22.93
C LYS A 207 -20.13 -5.74 21.73
N SER A 208 -19.58 -5.74 20.52
CA SER A 208 -20.30 -6.31 19.37
C SER A 208 -19.40 -6.74 18.21
N LEU A 209 -18.44 -7.62 18.45
CA LEU A 209 -17.87 -8.47 17.40
C LEU A 209 -17.68 -9.88 17.94
N GLN A 210 -18.69 -10.74 17.72
CA GLN A 210 -18.58 -12.18 17.90
C GLN A 210 -18.13 -12.78 16.57
N TRP A 211 -17.02 -13.51 16.63
CA TRP A 211 -16.42 -14.27 15.55
C TRP A 211 -17.20 -15.53 15.24
#